data_AF-A0A8J8JYP1-F1
#
_entry.id   AF-A0A8J8JYP1-F1
#
_cell.length_a   1.000
_cell.length_b   1.000
_cell.length_c   1.000
_cell.angle_alpha   90.00
_cell.angle_beta   90.00
_cell.angle_gamma   90.00
#
_symmetry.space_group_name_H-M   'P 1'
#
loop_
_entity.id
_entity.type
_entity.pdbx_description
1 polymer ?
#
loop_
_entity_poly.entity_id
_entity_poly.type
_entity_poly.pdbx_seq_one_letter_code
_entity_poly.pdbx_strand_id
1 'polypeptide(L)'
;MAEDIREIWKDLNIDLERHDQLLEALPQVYEEIFLSQENRPKAMEYFDAVVADIHGARIKELYELRKQGKPVLGTFCVYVPEEIPLAVGGVCVGLCGGAEFPIPDAEKHLPRDLCPLIKSSFGFLVARLCPYCQVSTVIVGENTCDGKKKMYEIMSKHKNMYIMEMPQVKDEDGKEYWYRQVVKFKNFVEELSGEKITYENLKEAIERVNKKRKALEKLYELRKEDPAPISGRDANLIAQIAFYDDVDRFTNQVEKLNEELEERVNDGIGVAENAPRILVAGTPMPIPHWKLLYVVESCGAVVVCEESCTGSRYFEGKQVSTDGDDVNDLLKNIADAYLNTNCAIFTPNEE
;
A
#
# COMPACT_ATOMS: atom_id res chain seq x y z
N MET A 1 9.38 -23.48 -9.96
CA MET A 1 8.85 -22.29 -9.26
C MET A 1 7.33 -22.19 -9.40
N ALA A 2 6.76 -22.28 -10.60
CA ALA A 2 5.29 -22.24 -10.81
C ALA A 2 4.51 -23.39 -10.14
N GLU A 3 5.05 -24.62 -10.11
CA GLU A 3 4.37 -25.75 -9.43
C GLU A 3 4.31 -25.58 -7.91
N ASP A 4 5.30 -24.93 -7.31
CA ASP A 4 5.39 -24.70 -5.86
C ASP A 4 4.38 -23.64 -5.39
N ILE A 5 4.22 -22.55 -6.15
CA ILE A 5 3.22 -21.52 -5.80
C ILE A 5 1.78 -22.00 -5.98
N ARG A 6 1.50 -22.84 -6.98
CA ARG A 6 0.13 -23.33 -7.22
C ARG A 6 -0.34 -24.24 -6.09
N GLU A 7 0.56 -25.01 -5.46
CA GLU A 7 0.24 -25.75 -4.23
C GLU A 7 -0.03 -24.81 -3.06
N ILE A 8 0.73 -23.73 -2.89
CA ILE A 8 0.44 -22.70 -1.88
C ILE A 8 -0.96 -22.09 -2.12
N TRP A 9 -1.33 -21.79 -3.37
CA TRP A 9 -2.67 -21.27 -3.68
C TRP A 9 -3.77 -22.28 -3.34
N LYS A 10 -3.55 -23.59 -3.54
CA LYS A 10 -4.47 -24.64 -3.09
C LYS A 10 -4.60 -24.69 -1.58
N ASP A 11 -3.48 -24.61 -0.84
CA ASP A 11 -3.48 -24.57 0.63
C ASP A 11 -4.25 -23.34 1.16
N LEU A 12 -4.12 -22.20 0.48
CA LEU A 12 -4.88 -20.99 0.74
C LEU A 12 -6.35 -21.07 0.28
N ASN A 13 -6.74 -22.19 -0.31
CA ASN A 13 -7.97 -22.48 -1.06
C ASN A 13 -8.41 -21.31 -1.96
N ILE A 14 -7.52 -20.87 -2.82
CA ILE A 14 -7.83 -19.96 -3.90
C ILE A 14 -8.75 -20.67 -4.91
N ASP A 15 -9.72 -19.94 -5.45
CA ASP A 15 -10.47 -20.38 -6.63
C ASP A 15 -9.53 -20.29 -7.84
N LEU A 16 -8.79 -21.37 -8.10
CA LEU A 16 -7.72 -21.39 -9.10
C LEU A 16 -8.22 -21.07 -10.51
N GLU A 17 -9.39 -21.55 -10.90
CA GLU A 17 -9.93 -21.32 -12.24
C GLU A 17 -10.22 -19.83 -12.45
N ARG A 18 -10.92 -19.21 -11.51
CA ARG A 18 -11.25 -17.79 -11.61
C ARG A 18 -10.05 -16.88 -11.34
N HIS A 19 -9.08 -17.34 -10.54
CA HIS A 19 -7.82 -16.65 -10.33
C HIS A 19 -6.95 -16.65 -11.58
N ASP A 20 -6.88 -17.76 -12.31
CA ASP A 20 -6.20 -17.81 -13.62
C ASP A 20 -6.87 -16.82 -14.60
N GLN A 21 -8.21 -16.84 -14.70
CA GLN A 21 -8.97 -15.88 -15.54
C GLN A 21 -8.71 -14.42 -15.20
N LEU A 22 -8.59 -14.09 -13.91
CA LEU A 22 -8.22 -12.74 -13.46
C LEU A 22 -6.85 -12.33 -13.98
N LEU A 23 -5.87 -13.24 -13.96
CA LEU A 23 -4.49 -12.96 -14.34
C LEU A 23 -4.26 -12.97 -15.85
N GLU A 24 -5.10 -13.64 -16.64
CA GLU A 24 -4.97 -13.70 -18.11
C GLU A 24 -4.91 -12.32 -18.78
N ALA A 25 -5.64 -11.33 -18.26
CA ALA A 25 -5.67 -9.98 -18.84
C ALA A 25 -4.48 -9.10 -18.42
N LEU A 26 -3.82 -9.43 -17.30
CA LEU A 26 -2.80 -8.55 -16.70
C LEU A 26 -1.59 -8.31 -17.63
N PRO A 27 -0.99 -9.32 -18.29
CA PRO A 27 0.15 -9.10 -19.16
C PRO A 27 -0.14 -8.14 -20.32
N GLN A 28 -1.31 -8.28 -20.96
CA GLN A 28 -1.68 -7.41 -22.09
C GLN A 28 -1.89 -5.97 -21.64
N VAL A 29 -2.59 -5.76 -20.51
CA VAL A 29 -2.81 -4.42 -19.95
C VAL A 29 -1.48 -3.80 -19.50
N TYR A 30 -0.59 -4.59 -18.91
CA TYR A 30 0.72 -4.12 -18.47
C TYR A 30 1.63 -3.74 -19.65
N GLU A 31 1.63 -4.54 -20.71
CA GLU A 31 2.34 -4.23 -21.96
C GLU A 31 1.87 -2.89 -22.54
N GLU A 32 0.55 -2.71 -22.67
CA GLU A 32 -0.05 -1.50 -23.23
C GLU A 32 0.24 -0.24 -22.39
N ILE A 33 0.16 -0.34 -21.06
CA ILE A 33 0.27 0.83 -20.18
C ILE A 33 1.72 1.17 -19.85
N PHE A 34 2.55 0.16 -19.63
CA PHE A 34 3.91 0.33 -19.09
C PHE A 34 4.99 -0.01 -20.11
N LEU A 35 5.02 -1.24 -20.63
CA LEU A 35 6.15 -1.71 -21.46
C LEU A 35 6.21 -1.02 -22.84
N SER A 36 5.09 -0.46 -23.30
CA SER A 36 5.01 0.38 -24.51
C SER A 36 5.62 1.78 -24.35
N GLN A 37 5.89 2.23 -23.11
CA GLN A 37 6.47 3.56 -22.88
C GLN A 37 7.92 3.60 -23.35
N GLU A 38 8.28 4.67 -24.06
CA GLU A 38 9.68 4.94 -24.39
C GLU A 38 10.41 5.61 -23.21
N ASN A 39 11.74 5.48 -23.18
CA ASN A 39 12.61 6.15 -22.21
C ASN A 39 12.33 5.87 -20.73
N ARG A 40 11.73 4.72 -20.38
CA ARG A 40 11.59 4.29 -18.96
C ARG A 40 12.96 4.11 -18.28
N PRO A 41 13.08 4.38 -16.97
CA PRO A 41 14.26 4.03 -16.19
C PRO A 41 14.55 2.53 -16.26
N LYS A 42 15.84 2.14 -16.39
CA LYS A 42 16.26 0.73 -16.40
C LYS A 42 15.94 0.06 -15.07
N ALA A 43 16.06 0.78 -13.97
CA ALA A 43 15.68 0.29 -12.64
C ALA A 43 14.19 -0.12 -12.55
N MET A 44 13.34 0.24 -13.52
CA MET A 44 11.96 -0.27 -13.61
C MET A 44 11.87 -1.78 -13.80
N GLU A 45 12.92 -2.45 -14.31
CA GLU A 45 12.94 -3.90 -14.51
C GLU A 45 12.59 -4.69 -13.23
N TYR A 46 12.98 -4.19 -12.06
CA TYR A 46 12.60 -4.79 -10.79
C TYR A 46 11.09 -4.74 -10.56
N PHE A 47 10.49 -3.56 -10.71
CA PHE A 47 9.07 -3.36 -10.48
C PHE A 47 8.22 -4.08 -11.54
N ASP A 48 8.71 -4.16 -12.78
CA ASP A 48 8.11 -4.99 -13.84
C ASP A 48 8.08 -6.47 -13.45
N ALA A 49 9.18 -6.99 -12.91
CA ALA A 49 9.25 -8.37 -12.43
C ALA A 49 8.31 -8.62 -11.24
N VAL A 50 8.14 -7.64 -10.34
CA VAL A 50 7.17 -7.73 -9.24
C VAL A 50 5.75 -7.85 -9.76
N VAL A 51 5.36 -7.09 -10.79
CA VAL A 51 4.01 -7.18 -11.37
C VAL A 51 3.82 -8.49 -12.14
N ALA A 52 4.82 -8.91 -12.90
CA ALA A 52 4.80 -10.18 -13.63
C ALA A 52 4.62 -11.39 -12.70
N ASP A 53 5.13 -11.32 -11.46
CA ASP A 53 5.04 -12.35 -10.43
C ASP A 53 4.21 -11.90 -9.21
N ILE A 54 3.20 -11.04 -9.40
CA ILE A 54 2.48 -10.35 -8.30
C ILE A 54 1.83 -11.31 -7.29
N HIS A 55 1.50 -12.54 -7.69
CA HIS A 55 0.95 -13.57 -6.81
C HIS A 55 1.91 -14.74 -6.54
N GLY A 56 3.19 -14.58 -6.88
CA GLY A 56 4.24 -15.59 -6.79
C GLY A 56 5.12 -15.46 -5.56
N ALA A 57 6.37 -15.04 -5.76
CA ALA A 57 7.43 -15.05 -4.76
C ALA A 57 7.01 -14.37 -3.45
N ARG A 58 6.38 -13.20 -3.53
CA ARG A 58 5.94 -12.48 -2.33
C ARG A 58 4.88 -13.25 -1.54
N ILE A 59 3.95 -13.92 -2.20
CA ILE A 59 2.95 -14.76 -1.53
C ILE A 59 3.61 -15.92 -0.79
N LYS A 60 4.64 -16.54 -1.39
CA LYS A 60 5.42 -17.59 -0.72
C LYS A 60 6.12 -17.07 0.54
N GLU A 61 6.75 -15.90 0.48
CA GLU A 61 7.37 -15.26 1.66
C GLU A 61 6.35 -15.06 2.79
N LEU A 62 5.18 -14.51 2.48
CA LEU A 62 4.11 -14.27 3.45
C LEU A 62 3.53 -15.57 4.01
N TYR A 63 3.43 -16.61 3.19
CA TYR A 63 2.94 -17.93 3.61
C TYR A 63 3.89 -18.57 4.62
N GLU A 64 5.20 -18.48 4.38
CA GLU A 64 6.21 -18.99 5.31
C GLU A 64 6.29 -18.17 6.60
N LEU A 65 6.16 -16.84 6.54
CA LEU A 65 6.02 -16.00 7.74
C LEU A 65 4.82 -16.42 8.59
N ARG A 66 3.66 -16.63 7.95
CA ARG A 66 2.46 -17.09 8.67
C ARG A 66 2.65 -18.47 9.30
N LYS A 67 3.32 -19.41 8.62
CA LYS A 67 3.63 -20.73 9.20
C LYS A 67 4.55 -20.64 10.41
N GLN A 68 5.43 -19.65 10.45
CA GLN A 68 6.30 -19.36 11.60
C GLN A 68 5.56 -18.66 12.75
N GLY A 69 4.25 -18.41 12.62
CA GLY A 69 3.45 -17.69 13.62
C GLY A 69 3.63 -16.18 13.58
N LYS A 70 4.33 -15.64 12.57
CA LYS A 70 4.51 -14.19 12.43
C LYS A 70 3.22 -13.51 11.94
N PRO A 71 2.87 -12.32 12.45
CA PRO A 71 1.68 -11.60 12.00
C PRO A 71 1.78 -11.18 10.52
N VAL A 72 0.89 -11.69 9.68
CA VAL A 72 0.68 -11.18 8.31
C VAL A 72 -0.64 -10.42 8.29
N LEU A 73 -0.57 -9.09 8.37
CA LEU A 73 -1.75 -8.24 8.50
C LEU A 73 -2.17 -7.67 7.15
N GLY A 74 -3.40 -7.97 6.74
CA GLY A 74 -4.00 -7.29 5.59
C GLY A 74 -4.56 -5.93 6.02
N THR A 75 -4.26 -4.85 5.31
CA THR A 75 -4.71 -3.49 5.67
C THR A 75 -5.35 -2.78 4.47
N PHE A 76 -6.21 -1.80 4.73
CA PHE A 76 -6.82 -0.98 3.66
C PHE A 76 -6.51 0.51 3.79
N CYS A 77 -5.66 0.91 4.73
CA CYS A 77 -5.48 2.31 5.06
C CYS A 77 -4.07 2.61 5.58
N VAL A 78 -3.56 3.77 5.15
CA VAL A 78 -2.27 4.33 5.58
C VAL A 78 -2.27 4.84 7.03
N TYR A 79 -3.38 4.66 7.76
CA TYR A 79 -3.47 4.94 9.20
C TYR A 79 -3.05 3.76 10.06
N VAL A 80 -2.97 2.54 9.51
CA VAL A 80 -2.53 1.35 10.25
C VAL A 80 -1.00 1.41 10.40
N PRO A 81 -0.46 1.45 11.63
CA PRO A 81 0.98 1.59 11.80
C PRO A 81 1.77 0.35 11.40
N GLU A 82 2.53 0.42 10.30
CA GLU A 82 3.34 -0.69 9.76
C GLU A 82 4.52 -1.07 10.67
N GLU A 83 5.02 -0.12 11.46
CA GLU A 83 6.13 -0.29 12.38
C GLU A 83 5.80 -1.33 13.47
N ILE A 84 4.54 -1.36 13.93
CA ILE A 84 4.10 -2.20 15.04
C ILE A 84 4.20 -3.71 14.72
N PRO A 85 3.58 -4.24 13.64
CA PRO A 85 3.78 -5.63 13.26
C PRO A 85 5.22 -5.93 12.84
N LEU A 86 5.92 -4.97 12.22
CA LEU A 86 7.31 -5.15 11.80
C LEU A 86 8.25 -5.39 12.99
N ALA A 87 8.01 -4.73 14.13
CA ALA A 87 8.80 -4.87 15.35
C ALA A 87 8.85 -6.31 15.93
N VAL A 88 7.87 -7.15 15.59
CA VAL A 88 7.83 -8.58 15.99
C VAL A 88 8.08 -9.53 14.82
N GLY A 89 8.67 -9.03 13.73
CA GLY A 89 8.95 -9.79 12.50
C GLY A 89 7.69 -10.13 11.69
N GLY A 90 6.58 -9.44 11.94
CA GLY A 90 5.39 -9.47 11.11
C GLY A 90 5.45 -8.45 9.97
N VAL A 91 4.34 -8.29 9.25
CA VAL A 91 4.25 -7.39 8.10
C VAL A 91 2.82 -6.93 7.84
N CYS A 92 2.68 -5.74 7.25
CA CYS A 92 1.44 -5.24 6.66
C CYS A 92 1.44 -5.44 5.14
N VAL A 93 0.30 -5.85 4.57
CA VAL A 93 0.04 -5.88 3.13
C VAL A 93 -1.23 -5.12 2.79
N GLY A 94 -1.16 -4.17 1.86
CA GLY A 94 -2.31 -3.39 1.42
C GLY A 94 -3.24 -4.21 0.54
N LEU A 95 -4.54 -4.16 0.81
CA LEU A 95 -5.57 -4.97 0.16
C LEU A 95 -6.65 -4.13 -0.56
N CYS A 96 -6.44 -2.82 -0.68
CA CYS A 96 -7.31 -1.95 -1.48
C CYS A 96 -7.41 -2.51 -2.91
N GLY A 97 -8.62 -2.80 -3.38
CA GLY A 97 -8.83 -3.43 -4.68
C GLY A 97 -8.93 -2.42 -5.81
N GLY A 98 -8.16 -2.63 -6.88
CA GLY A 98 -8.19 -1.80 -8.10
C GLY A 98 -8.80 -2.48 -9.32
N ALA A 99 -9.36 -3.69 -9.16
CA ALA A 99 -9.86 -4.50 -10.27
C ALA A 99 -11.39 -4.55 -10.33
N GLU A 100 -11.95 -4.52 -11.54
CA GLU A 100 -13.40 -4.65 -11.75
C GLU A 100 -13.88 -6.10 -11.64
N PHE A 101 -13.04 -7.08 -11.97
CA PHE A 101 -13.35 -8.51 -12.01
C PHE A 101 -14.08 -9.06 -10.77
N PRO A 102 -13.67 -8.75 -9.52
CA PRO A 102 -14.36 -9.24 -8.31
C PRO A 102 -15.62 -8.45 -7.91
N ILE A 103 -15.94 -7.31 -8.54
CA ILE A 103 -17.08 -6.47 -8.14
C ILE A 103 -18.42 -7.20 -8.17
N PRO A 104 -18.75 -8.03 -9.19
CA PRO A 104 -20.01 -8.77 -9.21
C PRO A 104 -20.19 -9.74 -8.03
N ASP A 105 -19.11 -10.29 -7.47
CA ASP A 105 -19.20 -11.13 -6.27
C ASP A 105 -19.53 -10.30 -5.02
N ALA A 106 -19.01 -9.09 -4.94
CA ALA A 106 -19.31 -8.18 -3.85
C ALA A 106 -20.75 -7.66 -3.90
N GLU A 107 -21.28 -7.38 -5.08
CA GLU A 107 -22.65 -6.86 -5.26
C GLU A 107 -23.76 -7.86 -4.86
N LYS A 108 -23.40 -9.14 -4.62
CA LYS A 108 -24.29 -10.12 -3.98
C LYS A 108 -24.56 -9.81 -2.50
N HIS A 109 -23.70 -8.99 -1.88
CA HIS A 109 -23.70 -8.68 -0.44
C HIS A 109 -23.70 -7.18 -0.14
N LEU A 110 -23.14 -6.37 -1.04
CA LEU A 110 -22.97 -4.93 -0.90
C LEU A 110 -23.82 -4.17 -1.93
N PRO A 111 -24.25 -2.93 -1.63
CA PRO A 111 -24.94 -2.09 -2.60
C PRO A 111 -24.09 -1.84 -3.86
N ARG A 112 -24.76 -1.77 -5.01
CA ARG A 112 -24.13 -1.39 -6.29
C ARG A 112 -23.58 0.03 -6.25
N ASP A 113 -24.27 0.92 -5.53
CA ASP A 113 -23.93 2.34 -5.36
C ASP A 113 -22.90 2.56 -4.24
N LEU A 114 -21.93 1.66 -4.13
CA LEU A 114 -20.81 1.75 -3.19
C LEU A 114 -19.49 1.94 -3.94
N CYS A 115 -18.51 2.57 -3.30
CA CYS A 115 -17.18 2.80 -3.88
C CYS A 115 -16.59 1.51 -4.48
N PRO A 116 -16.11 1.52 -5.73
CA PRO A 116 -15.60 0.32 -6.41
C PRO A 116 -14.39 -0.28 -5.72
N LEU A 117 -13.55 0.51 -5.04
CA LEU A 117 -12.45 -0.01 -4.23
C LEU A 117 -12.97 -0.94 -3.13
N ILE A 118 -14.03 -0.56 -2.44
CA ILE A 118 -14.64 -1.34 -1.35
C ILE A 118 -15.24 -2.64 -1.90
N LYS A 119 -15.97 -2.53 -3.02
CA LYS A 119 -16.55 -3.69 -3.71
C LYS A 119 -15.45 -4.64 -4.19
N SER A 120 -14.40 -4.11 -4.82
CA SER A 120 -13.28 -4.90 -5.32
C SER A 120 -12.56 -5.65 -4.20
N SER A 121 -12.18 -4.95 -3.13
CA SER A 121 -11.55 -5.53 -1.94
C SER A 121 -12.39 -6.64 -1.30
N PHE A 122 -13.68 -6.40 -1.09
CA PHE A 122 -14.58 -7.40 -0.50
C PHE A 122 -14.77 -8.59 -1.43
N GLY A 123 -14.98 -8.35 -2.73
CA GLY A 123 -15.15 -9.38 -3.75
C GLY A 123 -13.94 -10.31 -3.83
N PHE A 124 -12.72 -9.76 -3.81
CA PHE A 124 -11.48 -10.54 -3.80
C PHE A 124 -11.40 -11.53 -2.64
N LEU A 125 -11.86 -11.12 -1.46
CA LEU A 125 -11.88 -11.98 -0.28
C LEU A 125 -12.95 -13.07 -0.41
N VAL A 126 -14.20 -12.70 -0.66
CA VAL A 126 -15.34 -13.65 -0.60
C VAL A 126 -15.33 -14.64 -1.76
N ALA A 127 -14.85 -14.22 -2.93
CA ALA A 127 -14.67 -15.11 -4.08
C ALA A 127 -13.34 -15.88 -4.03
N ARG A 128 -12.51 -15.68 -2.99
CA ARG A 128 -11.21 -16.34 -2.80
C ARG A 128 -10.28 -16.17 -4.00
N LEU A 129 -10.27 -14.98 -4.58
CA LEU A 129 -9.50 -14.64 -5.78
C LEU A 129 -8.13 -14.03 -5.48
N CYS A 130 -7.92 -13.50 -4.27
CA CYS A 130 -6.68 -12.80 -3.92
C CYS A 130 -5.84 -13.61 -2.93
N PRO A 131 -4.67 -14.15 -3.35
CA PRO A 131 -3.72 -14.80 -2.46
C PRO A 131 -3.29 -13.95 -1.27
N TYR A 132 -3.10 -12.63 -1.45
CA TYR A 132 -2.80 -11.72 -0.32
C TYR A 132 -3.91 -11.73 0.76
N CYS A 133 -5.19 -11.64 0.40
CA CYS A 133 -6.29 -11.73 1.36
C CYS A 133 -6.33 -13.09 2.09
N GLN A 134 -6.04 -14.19 1.37
CA GLN A 134 -6.12 -15.53 1.95
C GLN A 134 -4.91 -15.84 2.84
N VAL A 135 -3.72 -15.36 2.49
CA VAL A 135 -2.51 -15.55 3.28
C VAL A 135 -2.51 -14.72 4.56
N SER A 136 -3.11 -13.52 4.58
CA SER A 136 -3.21 -12.71 5.81
C SER A 136 -3.77 -13.51 6.99
N THR A 137 -3.18 -13.37 8.17
CA THR A 137 -3.65 -14.00 9.41
C THR A 137 -4.91 -13.28 9.90
N VAL A 138 -4.88 -11.95 9.90
CA VAL A 138 -5.97 -11.06 10.28
C VAL A 138 -6.02 -9.90 9.29
N ILE A 139 -7.21 -9.36 9.05
CA ILE A 139 -7.40 -8.11 8.33
C ILE A 139 -7.64 -6.98 9.34
N VAL A 140 -6.85 -5.93 9.27
CA VAL A 140 -7.00 -4.71 10.05
C VAL A 140 -7.86 -3.72 9.27
N GLY A 141 -9.07 -3.50 9.76
CA GLY A 141 -9.98 -2.47 9.26
C GLY A 141 -9.93 -1.21 10.10
N GLU A 142 -10.50 -0.14 9.58
CA GLU A 142 -10.56 1.17 10.19
C GLU A 142 -11.93 1.86 9.98
N ASN A 143 -12.41 2.63 10.94
CA ASN A 143 -13.72 3.30 10.86
C ASN A 143 -13.71 4.62 10.01
N THR A 144 -13.02 4.63 8.87
CA THR A 144 -12.84 5.82 8.00
C THR A 144 -14.15 6.24 7.29
N CYS A 145 -14.36 5.81 6.05
CA CYS A 145 -15.59 6.07 5.32
C CYS A 145 -16.70 5.10 5.72
N ASP A 146 -17.96 5.51 5.57
CA ASP A 146 -19.11 4.68 5.95
C ASP A 146 -19.12 3.33 5.23
N GLY A 147 -18.75 3.32 3.95
CA GLY A 147 -18.70 2.10 3.15
C GLY A 147 -17.74 1.06 3.73
N LYS A 148 -16.51 1.47 4.10
CA LYS A 148 -15.51 0.55 4.67
C LYS A 148 -15.95 0.07 6.04
N LYS A 149 -16.33 1.01 6.92
CA LYS A 149 -16.81 0.73 8.29
C LYS A 149 -17.91 -0.33 8.29
N LYS A 150 -18.92 -0.19 7.42
CA LYS A 150 -20.03 -1.16 7.34
C LYS A 150 -19.68 -2.43 6.58
N MET A 151 -18.82 -2.35 5.56
CA MET A 151 -18.32 -3.54 4.85
C MET A 151 -17.55 -4.47 5.78
N TYR A 152 -16.78 -3.93 6.74
CA TYR A 152 -16.03 -4.73 7.71
C TYR A 152 -16.90 -5.62 8.60
N GLU A 153 -18.11 -5.19 8.96
CA GLU A 153 -19.06 -6.04 9.71
C GLU A 153 -19.54 -7.25 8.92
N ILE A 154 -19.52 -7.17 7.59
CA ILE A 154 -19.85 -8.27 6.69
C ILE A 154 -18.60 -9.12 6.44
N MET A 155 -17.46 -8.47 6.19
CA MET A 155 -16.16 -9.11 5.97
C MET A 155 -15.72 -9.97 7.15
N SER A 156 -16.04 -9.57 8.39
CA SER A 156 -15.70 -10.31 9.62
C SER A 156 -16.34 -11.70 9.70
N LYS A 157 -17.37 -11.97 8.89
CA LYS A 157 -17.97 -13.31 8.75
C LYS A 157 -17.12 -14.26 7.92
N HIS A 158 -16.15 -13.74 7.17
CA HIS A 158 -15.32 -14.49 6.22
C HIS A 158 -13.84 -14.54 6.63
N LYS A 159 -13.36 -13.54 7.39
CA LYS A 159 -11.97 -13.44 7.84
C LYS A 159 -11.91 -12.82 9.24
N ASN A 160 -10.96 -13.26 10.06
CA ASN A 160 -10.68 -12.60 11.32
C ASN A 160 -10.31 -11.13 11.09
N MET A 161 -10.88 -10.25 11.90
CA MET A 161 -10.69 -8.81 11.79
C MET A 161 -10.30 -8.17 13.11
N TYR A 162 -9.47 -7.13 13.01
CA TYR A 162 -9.25 -6.15 14.07
C TYR A 162 -9.66 -4.77 13.54
N ILE A 163 -10.44 -4.01 14.31
CA ILE A 163 -10.90 -2.68 13.88
C ILE A 163 -10.17 -1.60 14.68
N MET A 164 -9.40 -0.77 13.98
CA MET A 164 -8.85 0.46 14.53
C MET A 164 -9.89 1.57 14.47
N GLU A 165 -10.16 2.21 15.60
CA GLU A 165 -11.05 3.37 15.64
C GLU A 165 -10.23 4.66 15.49
N MET A 166 -10.47 5.37 14.39
CA MET A 166 -9.99 6.72 14.13
C MET A 166 -10.92 7.76 14.77
N PRO A 167 -10.37 8.88 15.29
CA PRO A 167 -11.14 10.10 15.51
C PRO A 167 -11.58 10.73 14.16
N GLN A 168 -12.55 11.66 14.21
CA GLN A 168 -13.03 12.42 13.04
C GLN A 168 -12.59 13.90 13.07
N VAL A 169 -11.93 14.31 14.15
CA VAL A 169 -11.35 15.64 14.35
C VAL A 169 -9.91 15.46 14.86
N LYS A 170 -9.02 16.43 14.60
CA LYS A 170 -7.61 16.39 15.02
C LYS A 170 -7.32 17.33 16.21
N ASP A 171 -8.31 17.57 17.06
CA ASP A 171 -8.12 18.29 18.33
C ASP A 171 -7.39 17.42 19.36
N GLU A 172 -7.11 17.97 20.54
CA GLU A 172 -6.38 17.27 21.60
C GLU A 172 -7.09 16.00 22.06
N ASP A 173 -8.43 16.00 22.13
CA ASP A 173 -9.22 14.81 22.49
C ASP A 173 -9.12 13.73 21.41
N GLY A 174 -9.15 14.12 20.13
CA GLY A 174 -8.96 13.25 18.99
C GLY A 174 -7.56 12.61 18.97
N LYS A 175 -6.52 13.41 19.20
CA LYS A 175 -5.12 12.93 19.29
C LYS A 175 -4.95 11.92 20.42
N GLU A 176 -5.45 12.25 21.60
CA GLU A 176 -5.36 11.39 22.78
C GLU A 176 -6.17 10.10 22.59
N TYR A 177 -7.34 10.16 21.94
CA TYR A 177 -8.09 8.97 21.54
C TYR A 177 -7.32 8.11 20.54
N TRP A 178 -6.72 8.72 19.51
CA TRP A 178 -5.94 8.00 18.52
C TRP A 178 -4.73 7.28 19.15
N TYR A 179 -3.99 7.95 20.02
CA TYR A 179 -2.88 7.34 20.77
C TYR A 179 -3.33 6.08 21.51
N ARG A 180 -4.47 6.13 22.23
CA ARG A 180 -5.01 4.93 22.90
C ARG A 180 -5.31 3.78 21.93
N GLN A 181 -5.72 4.08 20.70
CA GLN A 181 -6.03 3.06 19.68
C GLN A 181 -4.75 2.46 19.10
N VAL A 182 -3.69 3.26 18.95
CA VAL A 182 -2.34 2.77 18.61
C VAL A 182 -1.80 1.85 19.72
N VAL A 183 -1.98 2.18 21.00
CA VAL A 183 -1.60 1.30 22.12
C VAL A 183 -2.40 0.00 22.12
N LYS A 184 -3.72 0.05 21.89
CA LYS A 184 -4.55 -1.17 21.75
C LYS A 184 -4.09 -2.04 20.60
N PHE A 185 -3.74 -1.44 19.46
CA PHE A 185 -3.25 -2.17 18.29
C PHE A 185 -1.91 -2.84 18.56
N LYS A 186 -0.99 -2.13 19.23
CA LYS A 186 0.26 -2.72 19.75
C LYS A 186 0.00 -3.95 20.61
N ASN A 187 -0.92 -3.87 21.57
CA ASN A 187 -1.24 -5.01 22.46
C ASN A 187 -1.85 -6.18 21.69
N PHE A 188 -2.73 -5.90 20.71
CA PHE A 188 -3.29 -6.91 19.83
C PHE A 188 -2.21 -7.63 19.00
N VAL A 189 -1.23 -6.89 18.46
CA VAL A 189 -0.11 -7.48 17.71
C VAL A 189 0.76 -8.35 18.60
N GLU A 190 1.04 -7.96 19.84
CA GLU A 190 1.77 -8.80 20.81
C GLU A 190 1.02 -10.09 21.15
N GLU A 191 -0.30 -10.02 21.31
CA GLU A 191 -1.13 -11.21 21.56
C GLU A 191 -1.12 -12.14 20.34
N LEU A 192 -1.20 -11.58 19.14
CA LEU A 192 -1.21 -12.34 17.89
C LEU A 192 0.14 -13.02 17.61
N SER A 193 1.26 -12.36 17.91
CA SER A 193 2.61 -12.90 17.70
C SER A 193 3.10 -13.77 18.85
N GLY A 194 2.58 -13.58 20.06
CA GLY A 194 3.14 -14.13 21.29
C GLY A 194 4.46 -13.47 21.73
N GLU A 195 4.86 -12.37 21.08
CA GLU A 195 6.12 -11.66 21.32
C GLU A 195 5.86 -10.26 21.86
N LYS A 196 6.77 -9.77 22.71
CA LYS A 196 6.71 -8.40 23.24
C LYS A 196 7.43 -7.42 22.32
N ILE A 197 6.78 -6.28 22.08
CA ILE A 197 7.37 -5.12 21.43
C ILE A 197 8.19 -4.38 22.50
N THR A 198 9.49 -4.29 22.27
CA THR A 198 10.46 -3.59 23.11
C THR A 198 10.79 -2.23 22.51
N TYR A 199 11.52 -1.40 23.25
CA TYR A 199 11.97 -0.11 22.72
C TYR A 199 12.86 -0.30 21.49
N GLU A 200 13.78 -1.27 21.56
CA GLU A 200 14.79 -1.52 20.53
C GLU A 200 14.17 -2.00 19.23
N ASN A 201 13.27 -3.00 19.29
CA ASN A 201 12.67 -3.55 18.07
C ASN A 201 11.65 -2.58 17.44
N LEU A 202 10.96 -1.77 18.24
CA LEU A 202 10.06 -0.73 17.71
C LEU A 202 10.86 0.40 17.07
N LYS A 203 11.96 0.82 17.69
CA LYS A 203 12.86 1.83 17.13
C LYS A 203 13.46 1.38 15.80
N GLU A 204 13.96 0.14 15.72
CA GLU A 204 14.47 -0.43 14.46
C GLU A 204 13.38 -0.49 13.38
N ALA A 205 12.16 -0.90 13.74
CA ALA A 205 11.04 -0.91 12.81
C ALA A 205 10.67 0.49 12.30
N ILE A 206 10.68 1.50 13.19
CA ILE A 206 10.49 2.92 12.83
C ILE A 206 11.54 3.35 11.81
N GLU A 207 12.82 3.08 12.07
CA GLU A 207 13.92 3.48 11.17
C GLU A 207 13.77 2.84 9.78
N ARG A 208 13.39 1.56 9.72
CA ARG A 208 13.16 0.84 8.45
C ARG A 208 11.99 1.43 7.65
N VAL A 209 10.87 1.70 8.29
CA VAL A 209 9.70 2.29 7.61
C VAL A 209 9.96 3.74 7.22
N ASN A 210 10.65 4.53 8.06
CA ASN A 210 11.09 5.88 7.70
C ASN A 210 12.03 5.87 6.49
N LYS A 211 12.97 4.91 6.40
CA LYS A 211 13.85 4.75 5.24
C LYS A 211 13.02 4.50 3.97
N LYS A 212 12.02 3.63 4.03
CA LYS A 212 11.06 3.41 2.93
C LYS A 212 10.34 4.69 2.51
N ARG A 213 9.78 5.44 3.47
CA ARG A 213 9.08 6.71 3.20
C ARG A 213 10.02 7.74 2.57
N LYS A 214 11.25 7.87 3.08
CA LYS A 214 12.25 8.81 2.58
C LYS A 214 12.71 8.50 1.15
N ALA A 215 12.83 7.21 0.80
CA ALA A 215 13.14 6.80 -0.57
C ALA A 215 12.02 7.21 -1.54
N LEU A 216 10.75 7.07 -1.14
CA LEU A 216 9.59 7.54 -1.91
C LEU A 216 9.49 9.07 -1.97
N GLU A 217 9.75 9.78 -0.86
CA GLU A 217 9.85 11.25 -0.84
C GLU A 217 10.87 11.72 -1.87
N LYS A 218 12.07 11.13 -1.88
CA LYS A 218 13.12 11.47 -2.84
C LYS A 218 12.70 11.21 -4.30
N LEU A 219 12.02 10.10 -4.57
CA LEU A 219 11.45 9.81 -5.89
C LEU A 219 10.49 10.93 -6.33
N TYR A 220 9.63 11.41 -5.43
CA TYR A 220 8.68 12.49 -5.74
C TYR A 220 9.35 13.87 -5.84
N GLU A 221 10.40 14.13 -5.06
CA GLU A 221 11.19 15.35 -5.19
C GLU A 221 11.87 15.44 -6.57
N LEU A 222 12.44 14.35 -7.08
CA LEU A 222 13.07 14.32 -8.42
C LEU A 222 12.07 14.58 -9.54
N ARG A 223 10.79 14.29 -9.34
CA ARG A 223 9.72 14.58 -10.31
C ARG A 223 9.42 16.07 -10.45
N LYS A 224 9.97 16.94 -9.59
CA LYS A 224 9.86 18.40 -9.72
C LYS A 224 10.68 18.96 -10.88
N GLU A 225 11.70 18.24 -11.33
CA GLU A 225 12.58 18.63 -12.42
C GLU A 225 11.88 18.67 -13.78
N ASP A 226 12.39 19.51 -14.69
CA ASP A 226 11.88 19.70 -16.04
C ASP A 226 13.02 19.60 -17.07
N PRO A 227 13.02 18.58 -17.96
CA PRO A 227 11.97 17.58 -18.17
C PRO A 227 11.85 16.57 -17.02
N ALA A 228 10.65 16.01 -16.81
CA ALA A 228 10.41 15.02 -15.74
C ALA A 228 11.22 13.72 -16.00
N PRO A 229 12.02 13.21 -15.04
CA PRO A 229 12.95 12.10 -15.28
C PRO A 229 12.29 10.70 -15.35
N ILE A 230 11.04 10.60 -14.89
CA ILE A 230 10.20 9.39 -14.87
C ILE A 230 8.74 9.76 -15.13
N SER A 231 7.95 8.84 -15.71
CA SER A 231 6.52 9.04 -15.90
C SER A 231 5.75 8.91 -14.58
N GLY A 232 4.59 9.56 -14.49
CA GLY A 232 3.71 9.40 -13.34
C GLY A 232 3.08 8.02 -13.27
N ARG A 233 2.91 7.34 -14.41
CA ARG A 233 2.53 5.92 -14.44
C ARG A 233 3.51 5.05 -13.66
N ASP A 234 4.80 5.12 -13.99
CA ASP A 234 5.85 4.33 -13.32
C ASP A 234 5.98 4.74 -11.85
N ALA A 235 5.96 6.03 -11.55
CA ALA A 235 6.05 6.53 -10.17
C ALA A 235 4.87 6.06 -9.29
N ASN A 236 3.63 6.07 -9.81
CA ASN A 236 2.47 5.59 -9.10
C ASN A 236 2.49 4.06 -8.94
N LEU A 237 2.98 3.30 -9.92
CA LEU A 237 3.17 1.87 -9.80
C LEU A 237 4.12 1.53 -8.63
N ILE A 238 5.23 2.26 -8.51
CA ILE A 238 6.17 2.08 -7.38
C ILE A 238 5.46 2.37 -6.05
N ALA A 239 4.70 3.48 -5.96
CA ALA A 239 3.93 3.81 -4.77
C ALA A 239 2.87 2.74 -4.43
N GLN A 240 2.29 2.07 -5.43
CA GLN A 240 1.39 0.95 -5.22
C GLN A 240 2.13 -0.30 -4.72
N ILE A 241 3.31 -0.62 -5.28
CA ILE A 241 4.11 -1.79 -4.88
C ILE A 241 4.59 -1.68 -3.42
N ALA A 242 4.78 -0.46 -2.91
CA ALA A 242 5.15 -0.17 -1.52
C ALA A 242 4.23 -0.83 -0.47
N PHE A 243 3.00 -1.16 -0.86
CA PHE A 243 2.00 -1.81 -0.02
C PHE A 243 2.11 -3.33 0.03
N TYR A 244 2.92 -3.97 -0.82
CA TYR A 244 2.97 -5.43 -0.92
C TYR A 244 4.36 -5.98 -0.64
N ASP A 245 5.39 -5.28 -1.11
CA ASP A 245 6.76 -5.77 -1.13
C ASP A 245 7.39 -5.80 0.27
N ASP A 246 8.55 -6.44 0.39
CA ASP A 246 9.36 -6.39 1.61
C ASP A 246 9.91 -4.98 1.82
N VAL A 247 9.91 -4.50 3.07
CA VAL A 247 10.27 -3.10 3.42
C VAL A 247 11.69 -2.77 2.97
N ASP A 248 12.66 -3.62 3.29
CA ASP A 248 14.07 -3.32 3.02
C ASP A 248 14.40 -3.54 1.55
N ARG A 249 13.88 -4.62 0.95
CA ARG A 249 14.04 -4.89 -0.48
C ARG A 249 13.46 -3.77 -1.33
N PHE A 250 12.22 -3.36 -1.06
CA PHE A 250 11.56 -2.27 -1.77
C PHE A 250 12.37 -0.98 -1.66
N THR A 251 12.76 -0.62 -0.43
CA THR A 251 13.53 0.60 -0.16
C THR A 251 14.83 0.63 -0.97
N ASN A 252 15.59 -0.47 -0.97
CA ASN A 252 16.84 -0.54 -1.71
C ASN A 252 16.65 -0.43 -3.23
N GLN A 253 15.53 -0.90 -3.79
CA GLN A 253 15.25 -0.80 -5.22
C GLN A 253 14.77 0.61 -5.60
N VAL A 254 14.01 1.28 -4.74
CA VAL A 254 13.67 2.71 -4.93
C VAL A 254 14.92 3.59 -4.81
N GLU A 255 15.84 3.29 -3.90
CA GLU A 255 17.12 4.02 -3.80
C GLU A 255 17.96 3.91 -5.08
N LYS A 256 18.09 2.70 -5.66
CA LYS A 256 18.75 2.51 -6.97
C LYS A 256 18.07 3.25 -8.11
N LEU A 257 16.73 3.26 -8.11
CA LEU A 257 15.99 4.05 -9.08
C LEU A 257 16.30 5.55 -8.89
N ASN A 258 16.30 6.05 -7.65
CA ASN A 258 16.63 7.45 -7.38
C ASN A 258 18.02 7.83 -7.88
N GLU A 259 19.02 6.96 -7.76
CA GLU A 259 20.37 7.16 -8.33
C GLU A 259 20.30 7.33 -9.86
N GLU A 260 19.59 6.45 -10.58
CA GLU A 260 19.40 6.59 -12.03
C GLU A 260 18.64 7.88 -12.40
N LEU A 261 17.62 8.24 -11.62
CA LEU A 261 16.83 9.45 -11.86
C LEU A 261 17.67 10.72 -11.63
N GLU A 262 18.59 10.73 -10.66
CA GLU A 262 19.55 11.82 -10.48
C GLU A 262 20.50 11.97 -11.68
N GLU A 263 21.00 10.86 -12.23
CA GLU A 263 21.81 10.88 -13.46
C GLU A 263 21.02 11.46 -14.64
N ARG A 264 19.76 11.02 -14.81
CA ARG A 264 18.87 11.55 -15.85
C ARG A 264 18.63 13.05 -15.71
N VAL A 265 18.39 13.52 -14.50
CA VAL A 265 18.22 14.97 -14.21
C VAL A 265 19.49 15.74 -14.59
N ASN A 266 20.68 15.26 -14.21
CA ASN A 266 21.95 15.90 -14.53
C ASN A 266 22.22 15.97 -16.04
N ASP A 267 21.81 14.94 -16.78
CA ASP A 267 21.97 14.85 -18.23
C ASP A 267 20.84 15.55 -19.02
N GLY A 268 19.84 16.12 -18.32
CA GLY A 268 18.68 16.74 -18.95
C GLY A 268 17.75 15.75 -19.66
N ILE A 269 17.78 14.48 -19.27
CA ILE A 269 16.97 13.39 -19.83
C ILE A 269 15.65 13.31 -19.08
N GLY A 270 14.54 13.37 -19.80
CA GLY A 270 13.22 13.13 -19.25
C GLY A 270 12.33 12.28 -20.16
N VAL A 271 11.14 11.94 -19.66
CA VAL A 271 10.19 11.07 -20.36
C VAL A 271 9.26 11.85 -21.31
N ALA A 272 9.21 13.18 -21.19
CA ALA A 272 8.39 14.03 -22.04
C ALA A 272 9.00 15.44 -22.15
N GLU A 273 9.13 15.95 -23.37
CA GLU A 273 9.61 17.31 -23.63
C GLU A 273 8.43 18.29 -23.77
N ASN A 274 8.52 19.45 -23.10
CA ASN A 274 7.51 20.53 -23.16
C ASN A 274 6.06 20.07 -22.86
N ALA A 275 5.90 19.00 -22.07
CA ALA A 275 4.62 18.43 -21.73
C ALA A 275 3.93 19.21 -20.60
N PRO A 276 2.60 19.43 -20.63
CA PRO A 276 1.85 19.92 -19.48
C PRO A 276 2.08 19.03 -18.26
N ARG A 277 2.48 19.62 -17.13
CA ARG A 277 2.79 18.92 -15.88
C ARG A 277 1.56 18.91 -14.98
N ILE A 278 1.08 17.72 -14.61
CA ILE A 278 -0.20 17.53 -13.92
C ILE A 278 0.00 16.98 -12.52
N LEU A 279 -0.75 17.53 -11.56
CA LEU A 279 -0.95 16.95 -10.23
C LEU A 279 -2.33 16.30 -10.19
N VAL A 280 -2.40 15.07 -9.70
CA VAL A 280 -3.66 14.34 -9.46
C VAL A 280 -3.91 14.30 -7.96
N ALA A 281 -5.03 14.85 -7.48
CA ALA A 281 -5.40 14.87 -6.06
C ALA A 281 -6.70 14.10 -5.81
N GLY A 282 -6.76 13.32 -4.74
CA GLY A 282 -8.00 12.67 -4.29
C GLY A 282 -7.82 11.28 -3.70
N THR A 283 -8.59 10.32 -4.20
CA THR A 283 -8.63 8.95 -3.69
C THR A 283 -7.44 8.12 -4.18
N PRO A 284 -7.00 7.09 -3.42
CA PRO A 284 -5.95 6.19 -3.87
C PRO A 284 -6.34 5.43 -5.14
N MET A 285 -5.32 5.10 -5.94
CA MET A 285 -5.38 4.27 -7.13
C MET A 285 -4.62 2.98 -6.84
N PRO A 286 -5.25 1.94 -6.27
CA PRO A 286 -4.58 0.65 -6.02
C PRO A 286 -4.39 -0.16 -7.30
N ILE A 287 -3.46 -1.13 -7.33
CA ILE A 287 -3.26 -2.02 -8.48
C ILE A 287 -4.55 -2.82 -8.82
N PRO A 288 -4.89 -2.99 -10.12
CA PRO A 288 -4.30 -2.40 -11.32
C PRO A 288 -5.08 -1.16 -11.84
N HIS A 289 -5.48 -0.24 -10.97
CA HIS A 289 -6.22 0.98 -11.34
C HIS A 289 -5.30 2.04 -11.97
N TRP A 290 -4.83 1.77 -13.19
CA TRP A 290 -3.86 2.63 -13.90
C TRP A 290 -4.50 3.57 -14.93
N LYS A 291 -5.81 3.45 -15.15
CA LYS A 291 -6.56 4.12 -16.22
C LYS A 291 -6.35 5.63 -16.27
N LEU A 292 -6.45 6.32 -15.13
CA LEU A 292 -6.39 7.78 -15.10
C LEU A 292 -5.03 8.30 -15.60
N LEU A 293 -3.95 7.79 -15.03
CA LEU A 293 -2.59 8.21 -15.39
C LEU A 293 -2.26 7.81 -16.83
N TYR A 294 -2.69 6.62 -17.26
CA TYR A 294 -2.55 6.20 -18.65
C TYR A 294 -3.23 7.16 -19.63
N VAL A 295 -4.47 7.56 -19.37
CA VAL A 295 -5.20 8.51 -20.23
C VAL A 295 -4.52 9.87 -20.25
N VAL A 296 -4.15 10.42 -19.09
CA VAL A 296 -3.51 11.74 -19.00
C VAL A 296 -2.21 11.78 -19.78
N GLU A 297 -1.34 10.77 -19.58
CA GLU A 297 -0.02 10.77 -20.24
C GLU A 297 -0.09 10.39 -21.72
N SER A 298 -1.09 9.59 -22.13
CA SER A 298 -1.36 9.32 -23.54
C SER A 298 -1.84 10.56 -24.31
N CYS A 299 -2.34 11.58 -23.60
CA CYS A 299 -2.69 12.89 -24.17
C CYS A 299 -1.49 13.85 -24.28
N GLY A 300 -0.27 13.41 -23.97
CA GLY A 300 0.95 14.22 -24.08
C GLY A 300 1.24 15.10 -22.87
N ALA A 301 0.52 14.91 -21.76
CA ALA A 301 0.89 15.47 -20.46
C ALA A 301 1.82 14.53 -19.69
N VAL A 302 2.40 15.01 -18.58
CA VAL A 302 3.16 14.17 -17.64
C VAL A 302 2.61 14.38 -16.24
N VAL A 303 2.31 13.28 -15.53
CA VAL A 303 1.86 13.39 -14.14
C VAL A 303 3.08 13.44 -13.23
N VAL A 304 3.19 14.51 -12.45
CA VAL A 304 4.38 14.78 -11.62
C VAL A 304 4.10 14.63 -10.12
N CYS A 305 2.83 14.49 -9.72
CA CYS A 305 2.46 14.23 -8.34
C CYS A 305 1.08 13.56 -8.23
N GLU A 306 0.95 12.60 -7.32
CA GLU A 306 -0.32 12.02 -6.88
C GLU A 306 -0.54 12.35 -5.40
N GLU A 307 -1.33 13.38 -5.12
CA GLU A 307 -1.78 13.75 -3.78
C GLU A 307 -2.90 12.78 -3.35
N SER A 308 -2.50 11.57 -2.98
CA SER A 308 -3.39 10.45 -2.62
C SER A 308 -2.69 9.47 -1.67
N CYS A 309 -3.43 8.51 -1.11
CA CYS A 309 -2.85 7.49 -0.23
C CYS A 309 -1.97 6.46 -0.95
N THR A 310 -2.06 6.31 -2.27
CA THR A 310 -1.11 5.53 -3.10
C THR A 310 -0.14 6.49 -3.80
N GLY A 311 0.31 7.49 -3.05
CA GLY A 311 1.08 8.63 -3.50
C GLY A 311 1.55 9.44 -2.28
N SER A 312 1.56 10.76 -2.37
CA SER A 312 2.23 11.61 -1.37
C SER A 312 1.75 11.39 0.07
N ARG A 313 0.45 11.19 0.30
CA ARG A 313 -0.11 10.96 1.67
C ARG A 313 0.41 9.68 2.34
N TYR A 314 1.10 8.80 1.62
CA TYR A 314 1.76 7.63 2.20
C TYR A 314 3.03 7.98 2.98
N PHE A 315 3.79 8.97 2.50
CA PHE A 315 5.13 9.28 3.00
C PHE A 315 5.29 10.74 3.47
N GLU A 316 4.61 11.69 2.84
CA GLU A 316 4.74 13.13 3.11
C GLU A 316 4.32 13.47 4.54
N GLY A 317 5.21 14.12 5.29
CA GLY A 317 4.94 14.53 6.68
C GLY A 317 4.82 13.38 7.68
N LYS A 318 5.23 12.16 7.29
CA LYS A 318 5.06 10.91 8.06
C LYS A 318 6.37 10.30 8.59
N GLN A 319 7.43 11.10 8.65
CA GLN A 319 8.64 10.68 9.36
C GLN A 319 8.32 10.58 10.86
N VAL A 320 8.49 9.39 11.43
CA VAL A 320 8.26 9.14 12.85
C VAL A 320 9.54 9.45 13.62
N SER A 321 9.47 10.31 14.64
CA SER A 321 10.64 10.56 15.50
C SER A 321 10.99 9.32 16.32
N THR A 322 12.28 9.04 16.44
CA THR A 322 12.83 8.01 17.35
C THR A 322 13.24 8.58 18.71
N ASP A 323 12.94 9.86 18.97
CA ASP A 323 13.20 10.50 20.26
C ASP A 323 12.23 9.95 21.32
N GLY A 324 12.74 9.69 22.52
CA GLY A 324 11.98 9.07 23.61
C GLY A 324 12.80 8.03 24.35
N ASP A 325 12.42 7.77 25.60
CA ASP A 325 13.14 6.90 26.51
C ASP A 325 12.49 5.51 26.63
N ASP A 326 11.22 5.37 26.21
CA ASP A 326 10.49 4.11 26.28
C ASP A 326 9.56 3.84 25.09
N VAL A 327 8.90 2.68 25.12
CA VAL A 327 7.96 2.23 24.07
C VAL A 327 6.76 3.18 23.93
N ASN A 328 6.29 3.78 25.03
CA ASN A 328 5.12 4.66 25.00
C ASN A 328 5.44 5.97 24.28
N ASP A 329 6.65 6.50 24.45
CA ASP A 329 7.12 7.68 23.70
C ASP A 329 7.14 7.39 22.20
N LEU A 330 7.71 6.25 21.79
CA LEU A 330 7.73 5.83 20.38
C LEU A 330 6.32 5.61 19.82
N LEU A 331 5.41 5.01 20.59
CA LEU A 331 4.01 4.83 20.17
C LEU A 331 3.29 6.18 20.03
N LYS A 332 3.63 7.18 20.84
CA LYS A 332 3.08 8.53 20.72
C LYS A 332 3.59 9.21 19.44
N ASN A 333 4.89 9.10 19.16
CA ASN A 333 5.46 9.62 17.90
C ASN A 333 4.84 8.95 16.67
N ILE A 334 4.59 7.63 16.73
CA ILE A 334 3.84 6.91 15.69
C ILE A 334 2.43 7.50 15.57
N ALA A 335 1.70 7.65 16.67
CA ALA A 335 0.34 8.18 16.64
C ALA A 335 0.29 9.57 15.98
N ASP A 336 1.19 10.48 16.38
CA ASP A 336 1.28 11.84 15.87
C ASP A 336 1.59 11.85 14.36
N ALA A 337 2.62 11.12 13.93
CA ALA A 337 3.01 11.05 12.51
C ALA A 337 1.88 10.52 11.61
N TYR A 338 1.15 9.50 12.07
CA TYR A 338 0.04 8.95 11.29
C TYR A 338 -1.14 9.91 11.22
N LEU A 339 -1.42 10.68 12.28
CA LEU A 339 -2.49 11.68 12.29
C LEU A 339 -2.20 12.89 11.39
N ASN A 340 -0.94 13.12 11.00
CA ASN A 340 -0.56 14.12 9.99
C ASN A 340 -1.07 13.81 8.59
N THR A 341 -1.59 12.60 8.31
CA THR A 341 -2.24 12.34 7.02
C THR A 341 -3.46 13.25 6.83
N ASN A 342 -3.55 13.97 5.71
CA ASN A 342 -4.69 14.85 5.40
C ASN A 342 -5.77 14.10 4.60
N CYS A 343 -6.48 13.21 5.30
CA CYS A 343 -7.59 12.46 4.74
C CYS A 343 -8.90 13.23 4.91
N ALA A 344 -9.73 13.25 3.85
CA ALA A 344 -11.04 13.93 3.85
C ALA A 344 -12.09 13.36 4.83
N ILE A 345 -11.76 12.34 5.62
CA ILE A 345 -12.60 11.87 6.73
C ILE A 345 -12.56 12.81 7.94
N PHE A 346 -11.53 13.66 8.02
CA PHE A 346 -11.35 14.63 9.09
C PHE A 346 -12.12 15.91 8.79
N THR A 347 -12.60 16.56 9.85
CA THR A 347 -13.23 17.88 9.76
C THR A 347 -12.65 18.82 10.83
N PRO A 348 -12.23 20.04 10.46
CA PRO A 348 -11.91 20.47 9.09
C PRO A 348 -10.75 19.65 8.49
N ASN A 349 -10.42 19.92 7.23
CA ASN A 349 -9.26 19.35 6.53
C ASN A 349 -8.73 20.42 5.56
N GLU A 350 -8.23 21.52 6.13
CA GLU A 350 -7.74 22.72 5.42
C GLU A 350 -6.24 22.64 5.09
N GLU A 351 -5.53 21.69 5.71
CA GLU A 351 -4.07 21.51 5.66
C GLU A 351 -3.51 20.99 4.33
#